data_AF-A0A433PHM1-F1
#
_entry.id   AF-A0A433PHM1-F1
#
_cell.length_a   1.000
_cell.length_b   1.000
_cell.length_c   1.000
_cell.angle_alpha   90.00
_cell.angle_beta   90.00
_cell.angle_gamma   90.00
#
_symmetry.space_group_name_H-M   'P 1'
#
loop_
_entity.id
_entity.type
_entity.pdbx_description
1 polymer ?
#
loop_
_entity_poly.entity_id
_entity_poly.type
_entity_poly.pdbx_seq_one_letter_code
_entity_poly.pdbx_strand_id
1 'polypeptide(L)' 'MARKLVKLLDITAKSTDTFPESLLGRKVSFWCFSPGLAMKDIMDQGVRSVILASGTLSPLESFASEFHM' A
#
# COMPACT_ATOMS: atom_id res chain seq x y z
N MET A 1 -0.52 11.33 -27.91
CA MET A 1 0.65 10.45 -27.69
C MET A 1 1.21 10.55 -26.26
N ALA A 2 0.38 10.63 -25.19
CA ALA A 2 0.87 10.58 -23.79
C ALA A 2 -0.26 10.33 -22.76
N ARG A 3 -1.11 9.32 -22.96
CA ARG A 3 -2.20 8.99 -22.01
C ARG A 3 -2.31 7.49 -21.73
N LYS A 4 -1.16 6.79 -21.68
CA LYS A 4 -1.12 5.34 -21.42
C LYS A 4 -0.01 4.91 -20.46
N LEU A 5 0.39 5.79 -19.54
CA LEU A 5 1.48 5.51 -18.59
C LEU A 5 1.08 5.75 -17.12
N VAL A 6 -0.22 5.92 -16.86
CA VAL A 6 -0.78 5.97 -15.48
C VAL A 6 -1.91 4.95 -15.37
N LYS A 7 -1.59 3.68 -15.68
CA LYS A 7 -2.49 2.53 -15.43
C LYS A 7 -1.79 1.39 -14.70
N LEU A 8 -0.60 1.66 -14.14
CA LEU A 8 0.17 0.68 -13.38
C LEU A 8 0.14 0.96 -11.86
N LEU A 9 -0.83 1.75 -11.39
CA LEU A 9 -0.99 2.13 -9.98
C LEU A 9 -2.37 1.76 -9.38
N ASP A 10 -3.24 1.08 -10.14
CA ASP A 10 -4.55 0.61 -9.65
C ASP A 10 -4.50 -0.81 -9.04
N ILE A 11 -3.35 -1.23 -8.50
CA ILE A 11 -3.28 -2.51 -7.75
C ILE A 11 -3.76 -2.32 -6.30
N THR A 12 -4.00 -1.09 -5.85
CA THR A 12 -4.43 -0.82 -4.47
C THR A 12 -5.95 -0.93 -4.33
N ALA A 13 -6.40 -2.13 -3.94
CA ALA A 13 -7.59 -2.41 -3.13
C ALA A 13 -8.80 -1.46 -3.31
N LYS A 14 -9.59 -1.68 -4.37
CA LYS A 14 -10.98 -1.23 -4.43
C LYS A 14 -11.92 -2.41 -4.67
N SER A 15 -12.05 -3.30 -3.68
CA SER A 15 -13.10 -4.33 -3.69
C SER A 15 -14.28 -3.89 -2.82
N THR A 16 -14.98 -2.84 -3.26
CA THR A 16 -16.38 -2.61 -2.85
C THR A 16 -17.26 -3.03 -4.01
N ASP A 17 -17.18 -4.31 -4.36
CA ASP A 17 -18.08 -4.89 -5.33
C ASP A 17 -19.39 -5.23 -4.60
N THR A 18 -20.42 -4.42 -4.81
CA THR A 18 -21.80 -4.77 -4.49
C THR A 18 -22.23 -5.87 -5.46
N PHE A 19 -21.90 -7.13 -5.15
CA PHE A 19 -22.39 -8.27 -5.90
C PHE A 19 -23.83 -8.59 -5.48
N PRO A 20 -24.73 -8.93 -6.42
CA PRO A 20 -26.07 -9.40 -6.10
C PRO A 20 -26.00 -10.68 -5.25
N GLU A 21 -26.90 -10.79 -4.26
CA GLU A 21 -26.92 -11.81 -3.19
C GLU A 21 -26.93 -13.28 -3.67
N SER A 22 -27.16 -13.53 -4.97
CA SER A 22 -27.19 -14.85 -5.59
C SER A 22 -25.86 -15.33 -6.19
N LEU A 23 -24.82 -14.49 -6.21
CA LEU A 23 -23.45 -14.83 -6.62
C LEU A 23 -22.46 -14.60 -5.47
N LEU A 24 -22.81 -15.01 -4.25
CA LEU A 24 -21.88 -14.99 -3.10
C LEU A 24 -20.69 -15.93 -3.34
N GLY A 25 -19.75 -15.48 -4.18
CA GLY A 25 -18.47 -16.12 -4.40
C GLY A 25 -17.64 -16.06 -3.13
N ARG A 26 -16.79 -17.07 -2.92
CA ARG A 26 -15.86 -17.11 -1.78
C ARG A 26 -14.88 -15.94 -1.90
N LYS A 27 -14.94 -15.01 -0.93
CA LYS A 27 -13.99 -13.90 -0.81
C LYS A 27 -12.67 -14.43 -0.25
N VAL A 28 -11.57 -14.17 -0.94
CA VAL A 28 -10.21 -14.39 -0.44
C VAL A 28 -9.60 -13.03 -0.15
N SER A 29 -9.30 -12.78 1.12
CA SER A 29 -8.62 -11.56 1.56
C SER A 29 -7.12 -11.81 1.63
N PHE A 30 -6.34 -10.96 0.98
CA PHE A 30 -4.88 -10.93 1.11
C PHE A 30 -4.46 -9.67 1.86
N TRP A 31 -3.51 -9.81 2.78
CA TRP A 31 -2.89 -8.68 3.48
C TRP A 31 -1.43 -8.56 3.04
N CYS A 32 -1.00 -7.35 2.73
CA CYS A 32 0.42 -7.07 2.58
C CYS A 32 1.05 -7.06 3.98
N PHE A 33 1.89 -8.05 4.28
CA PHE A 33 2.46 -8.26 5.62
C PHE A 33 3.65 -7.33 5.92
N SER A 34 4.36 -6.85 4.89
CA SER A 34 5.52 -5.97 5.07
C SER A 34 5.23 -4.55 4.55
N PRO A 35 5.26 -3.53 5.42
CA PRO A 35 5.04 -2.14 5.02
C PRO A 35 6.26 -1.54 4.28
N GLY A 36 7.45 -2.11 4.42
CA GLY A 36 8.65 -1.67 3.70
C GLY A 36 8.57 -1.83 2.17
N LEU A 37 7.73 -2.73 1.65
CA LEU A 37 7.47 -2.82 0.21
C LEU A 37 6.85 -1.53 -0.34
N ALA A 38 5.85 -0.99 0.37
CA ALA A 38 5.20 0.26 -0.03
C ALA A 38 6.14 1.46 0.08
N MET A 39 7.00 1.51 1.11
CA MET A 39 7.99 2.59 1.23
C MET A 39 9.03 2.54 0.13
N LYS A 40 9.45 1.35 -0.30
CA LYS A 40 10.33 1.20 -1.46
C LYS A 40 9.71 1.77 -2.73
N ASP A 41 8.44 1.46 -3.00
CA ASP A 41 7.73 2.02 -4.16
C ASP A 41 7.65 3.56 -4.09
N ILE A 42 7.45 4.13 -2.89
CA ILE A 42 7.44 5.58 -2.68
C ILE A 42 8.83 6.19 -2.94
N MET A 43 9.91 5.51 -2.54
CA MET A 43 11.29 5.94 -2.82
C MET A 43 11.61 5.88 -4.31
N ASP A 44 11.20 4.81 -4.99
CA ASP A 44 11.42 4.60 -6.44
C ASP A 44 10.68 5.65 -7.30
N GLN A 45 9.61 6.26 -6.78
CA GLN A 45 8.92 7.40 -7.39
C GLN A 45 9.69 8.73 -7.29
N GLY A 46 10.84 8.76 -6.60
CA GLY A 46 11.70 9.95 -6.51
C GLY A 46 11.22 11.01 -5.52
N VAL A 47 10.46 10.60 -4.49
CA VAL A 47 10.04 11.50 -3.41
C VAL A 47 11.27 11.96 -2.61
N ARG A 48 11.44 13.28 -2.45
CA ARG A 48 12.62 13.84 -1.76
C ARG A 48 12.62 13.61 -0.24
N SER A 49 11.46 13.61 0.39
CA SER A 49 11.36 13.47 1.84
C SER A 49 9.97 12.97 2.23
N VAL A 50 9.93 12.03 3.17
CA VAL A 50 8.71 11.55 3.83
C VAL A 50 8.85 11.86 5.32
N ILE A 51 7.92 12.64 5.86
CA ILE A 51 7.88 12.97 7.29
C ILE A 51 6.76 12.17 7.92
N LEU A 52 7.11 11.28 8.85
CA LEU A 52 6.15 10.56 9.65
C LEU A 52 6.13 11.15 11.06
N ALA A 53 4.95 11.59 11.49
CA ALA A 53 4.72 12.11 12.83
C ALA A 53 3.62 11.29 13.51
N SER A 54 3.97 10.52 14.52
CA SER A 54 3.01 9.85 15.40
C SER A 54 3.55 9.84 16.84
N GLY A 55 2.67 10.10 17.80
CA GLY A 55 3.01 10.13 19.23
C GLY A 55 3.26 8.75 19.83
N THR A 56 3.11 7.67 19.05
CA THR A 56 3.21 6.28 19.51
C THR A 56 4.24 5.45 18.74
N LEU A 57 5.22 6.08 18.07
CA LEU A 57 6.25 5.38 17.29
C LEU A 57 7.33 4.68 18.15
N SER A 58 7.23 4.73 19.47
CA SER A 58 8.20 4.08 20.35
C SER A 58 7.98 2.55 20.40
N PRO A 59 9.03 1.72 20.24
CA PRO A 59 10.43 2.06 19.97
C PRO A 59 10.71 2.33 18.48
N LEU A 60 11.43 3.42 18.19
CA LEU A 60 11.65 3.92 16.82
C LEU A 60 12.48 2.95 15.95
N GLU A 61 13.42 2.23 16.56
CA GLU A 61 14.28 1.28 15.85
C GLU A 61 13.48 0.11 15.24
N SER A 62 12.54 -0.45 16.01
CA SER A 62 11.65 -1.51 15.50
C SER A 62 10.79 -0.99 14.36
N PHE A 63 10.25 0.22 14.49
CA PHE A 63 9.46 0.84 13.44
C PHE A 63 10.27 1.07 12.15
N ALA A 64 11.50 1.58 12.25
CA ALA A 64 12.39 1.75 11.10
C ALA A 64 12.69 0.42 10.39
N SER A 65 12.91 -0.65 11.15
CA SER A 65 13.23 -1.96 10.60
C SER A 65 12.09 -2.57 9.76
N GLU A 66 10.83 -2.40 10.18
CA GLU A 66 9.64 -2.86 9.45
C GLU A 66 9.44 -2.14 8.11
N PHE A 67 9.90 -0.88 8.04
CA PHE A 67 9.86 -0.07 6.82
C PHE A 67 11.07 -0.29 5.89
N HIS A 68 12.04 -1.12 6.30
CA HIS A 68 13.30 -1.34 5.60
C HIS A 68 14.05 -0.02 5.30
N MET A 69 14.08 0.89 6.27
CA MET A 69 14.81 2.17 6.21
C MET A 69 16.20 2.09 6.85
#